data_AF-A0A7G5YX97-F1
#
_entry.id   AF-A0A7G5YX97-F1
#
_cell.length_a   1.000
_cell.length_b   1.000
_cell.length_c   1.000
_cell.angle_alpha   90.00
_cell.angle_beta   90.00
_cell.angle_gamma   90.00
#
_symmetry.space_group_name_H-M   'P 1'
#
loop_
_entity.id
_entity.type
_entity.pdbx_description
1 polymer ?
#
loop_
_entity_poly.entity_id
_entity_poly.type
_entity_poly.pdbx_seq_one_letter_code
_entity_poly.pdbx_strand_id
1 'polypeptide(L)' 'MAEPGKHAYRTEGEKTDVLNLEIEPDETYFVKCKIGMGIMAGRANISPSDQAEFSKKAKGLKLWEPKADKDEQATDAKK' A
#
# COMPACT_ATOMS: atom_id res chain seq x y z
N MET A 1 -7.57 7.04 -8.75
CA MET A 1 -7.90 7.63 -7.44
C MET A 1 -8.71 6.57 -6.69
N ALA A 2 -8.45 6.34 -5.41
CA ALA A 2 -9.15 5.30 -4.65
C ALA A 2 -10.59 5.78 -4.33
N GLU A 3 -11.55 4.87 -4.36
CA GLU A 3 -12.93 5.17 -3.97
C GLU A 3 -13.00 5.46 -2.46
N PRO A 4 -13.87 6.35 -1.96
CA PRO A 4 -14.06 6.51 -0.53
C PRO A 4 -14.59 5.22 0.11
N GLY A 5 -14.13 4.88 1.32
CA GLY A 5 -14.57 3.70 2.06
C GLY A 5 -13.42 2.84 2.60
N LYS A 6 -13.74 1.60 2.99
CA LYS A 6 -12.77 0.67 3.59
C LYS A 6 -11.98 -0.06 2.52
N HIS A 7 -10.67 0.13 2.53
CA HIS A 7 -9.72 -0.55 1.64
C HIS A 7 -8.79 -1.44 2.45
N ALA A 8 -8.59 -2.66 1.97
CA ALA A 8 -7.61 -3.59 2.52
C ALA A 8 -6.43 -3.70 1.54
N TYR A 9 -5.27 -3.22 1.96
CA TYR A 9 -4.03 -3.34 1.21
C TYR A 9 -3.24 -4.54 1.75
N ARG A 10 -2.82 -5.43 0.85
CA ARG A 10 -2.04 -6.63 1.21
C ARG A 10 -0.72 -6.67 0.48
N THR A 11 0.31 -7.19 1.13
CA THR A 11 1.57 -7.53 0.45
C THR A 11 1.55 -8.97 0.00
N GLU A 12 1.92 -9.20 -1.25
CA GLU A 12 2.18 -10.54 -1.78
C GLU A 12 3.67 -10.85 -1.65
N GLY A 13 4.00 -11.90 -0.90
CA GLY A 13 5.38 -12.27 -0.58
C GLY A 13 5.45 -13.43 0.41
N GLU A 14 6.66 -13.76 0.86
CA GLU A 14 6.91 -14.88 1.78
C GLU A 14 6.15 -14.77 3.12
N LYS A 15 5.91 -13.54 3.59
CA LYS A 15 4.87 -13.24 4.58
C LYS A 15 3.96 -12.13 4.10
N THR A 16 2.66 -12.38 4.21
CA THR A 16 1.59 -11.42 3.94
C THR A 16 1.35 -10.53 5.15
N ASP A 17 1.25 -9.22 4.92
CA ASP A 17 0.71 -8.27 5.88
C ASP A 17 -0.53 -7.60 5.26
N VAL A 18 -1.48 -7.19 6.11
CA VAL A 18 -2.74 -6.58 5.70
C VAL A 18 -2.92 -5.27 6.46
N LEU A 19 -3.02 -4.18 5.71
CA LEU A 19 -3.37 -2.87 6.23
C LEU A 19 -4.80 -2.53 5.82
N ASN A 20 -5.67 -2.41 6.81
CA ASN A 20 -7.02 -1.86 6.62
C ASN A 20 -6.95 -0.34 6.78
N LEU A 21 -7.38 0.38 5.75
CA LEU A 21 -7.50 1.84 5.74
C LEU A 21 -8.93 2.23 5.45
N GLU A 22 -9.41 3.25 6.14
CA GLU A 22 -10.66 3.92 5.85
C GLU A 22 -10.31 5.21 5.13
N ILE A 23 -10.67 5.30 3.84
CA ILE A 23 -10.37 6.43 2.98
C ILE A 23 -11.56 7.38 3.04
N GLU A 24 -11.35 8.55 3.63
CA GLU A 24 -12.30 9.65 3.56
C GLU A 24 -12.30 10.31 2.17
N PRO A 25 -13.45 10.82 1.71
CA PRO A 25 -13.51 11.56 0.46
C PRO A 25 -12.60 12.80 0.50
N ASP A 26 -11.93 13.07 -0.61
CA ASP A 26 -11.04 14.22 -0.81
C ASP A 26 -9.75 14.24 0.05
N GLU A 27 -9.45 13.17 0.78
CA GLU A 27 -8.21 13.04 1.54
C GLU A 27 -7.14 12.17 0.84
N THR A 28 -5.87 12.55 1.02
CA THR A 28 -4.73 11.79 0.48
C THR A 28 -4.02 11.03 1.59
N TYR A 29 -4.08 9.70 1.51
CA TYR A 29 -3.39 8.80 2.44
C TYR A 29 -2.07 8.33 1.84
N PHE A 30 -1.02 8.35 2.66
CA PHE A 30 0.28 7.79 2.30
C PHE A 30 0.52 6.50 3.08
N VAL A 31 1.12 5.51 2.41
CA VAL A 31 1.39 4.20 3.00
C VAL A 31 2.83 3.83 2.70
N LYS A 32 3.50 3.21 3.68
CA LYS A 32 4.85 2.67 3.52
C LYS A 32 4.86 1.17 3.82
N CYS A 33 5.59 0.44 2.99
CA CYS A 33 5.92 -0.96 3.25
C CYS A 33 7.39 -1.06 3.66
N LYS A 34 7.65 -1.59 4.85
CA LYS A 34 8.99 -1.89 5.35
C LYS A 34 9.25 -3.39 5.23
N ILE A 35 10.27 -3.76 4.47
CA ILE A 35 10.76 -5.14 4.40
C ILE A 35 12.01 -5.21 5.29
N GLY A 36 11.96 -6.01 6.35
CA GLY A 36 13.14 -6.24 7.19
C GLY A 36 14.21 -7.04 6.43
N MET A 37 15.46 -6.57 6.45
CA MET A 37 16.63 -7.36 6.04
C MET A 37 17.34 -7.88 7.31
N GLY A 38 17.23 -9.17 7.62
CA GLY A 38 17.82 -9.80 8.82
C GLY A 38 17.43 -11.29 8.93
N ILE A 39 17.53 -11.91 10.12
CA ILE A 39 17.04 -13.30 10.35
C ILE A 39 15.54 -13.45 10.04
N MET A 40 14.81 -12.33 10.06
CA MET A 40 13.41 -12.19 9.64
C MET A 40 13.29 -11.58 8.23
N ALA A 41 14.22 -11.91 7.32
CA ALA A 41 14.13 -11.53 5.91
C ALA A 41 12.77 -12.00 5.37
N GLY A 42 12.07 -11.14 4.65
CA GLY A 42 10.76 -11.45 4.06
C GLY A 42 9.55 -11.07 4.91
N ARG A 43 9.72 -10.55 6.14
CA ARG A 43 8.57 -9.96 6.87
C ARG A 43 8.28 -8.56 6.34
N ALA A 44 7.37 -8.49 5.37
CA ALA A 44 6.76 -7.25 4.97
C ALA A 44 5.91 -6.69 6.14
N ASN A 45 5.98 -5.38 6.36
CA ASN A 45 5.12 -4.65 7.26
C ASN A 45 4.60 -3.40 6.57
N ILE A 46 3.28 -3.32 6.37
CA ILE A 46 2.60 -2.19 5.77
C ILE A 46 2.07 -1.31 6.91
N SER A 47 2.38 -0.01 6.84
CA SER A 47 1.91 0.95 7.83
C SER A 47 1.54 2.28 7.17
N PRO A 48 0.60 3.04 7.77
CA PRO A 48 0.35 4.42 7.36
C PRO A 48 1.63 5.27 7.46
N SER A 49 1.75 6.24 6.57
CA SER A 49 2.85 7.20 6.48
C SER A 49 2.27 8.61 6.34
N ASP A 50 3.08 9.61 6.66
CA ASP A 50 2.78 11.02 6.39
C ASP A 50 3.42 11.49 5.07
N GLN A 51 2.93 12.63 4.58
CA GLN A 51 3.41 13.26 3.34
C GLN A 51 4.89 13.64 3.41
N ALA A 52 5.39 14.08 4.57
CA ALA A 52 6.78 14.51 4.72
C ALA A 52 7.75 13.32 4.66
N GLU A 53 7.43 12.23 5.37
CA GLU A 53 8.17 10.98 5.30
C GLU A 53 8.15 10.38 3.88
N PHE A 54 6.97 10.33 3.25
CA PHE A 54 6.85 9.85 1.88
C PHE A 54 7.71 10.68 0.92
N SER A 55 7.59 12.01 0.96
CA SER A 55 8.34 12.92 0.09
C SER A 55 9.85 12.80 0.29
N LYS A 56 10.30 12.59 1.53
CA LYS A 56 11.72 12.38 1.84
C LYS A 56 12.25 11.07 1.25
N LYS A 57 11.45 9.99 1.31
CA LYS A 57 11.82 8.68 0.78
C LYS A 57 11.71 8.61 -0.74
N ALA A 58 10.68 9.23 -1.33
CA ALA A 58 10.41 9.24 -2.76
C ALA A 58 11.56 9.81 -3.59
N LYS A 59 12.31 10.79 -3.06
CA LYS A 59 13.48 11.40 -3.74
C LYS A 59 14.56 10.38 -4.14
N GLY A 60 14.67 9.27 -3.44
CA GLY A 60 15.65 8.22 -3.72
C GLY A 60 15.04 6.94 -4.31
N LEU A 61 13.74 6.92 -4.59
CA LEU A 61 13.04 5.73 -5.06
C LEU A 61 12.63 5.90 -6.52
N LYS A 62 12.80 4.85 -7.31
CA LYS A 62 12.22 4.79 -8.65
C LYS A 62 10.72 4.62 -8.51
N LEU A 63 9.93 5.46 -9.19
CA LEU A 63 8.49 5.29 -9.25
C LEU A 63 8.20 3.92 -9.90
N TRP A 64 7.39 3.11 -9.22
CA TRP A 64 6.96 1.85 -9.79
C TRP A 64 5.94 2.12 -10.89
N GLU A 65 6.25 1.67 -12.09
CA GLU A 65 5.30 1.66 -13.21
C GLU A 65 4.54 0.34 -13.15
N PRO A 66 3.21 0.36 -12.99
CA PRO A 66 2.44 -0.86 -13.10
C PRO A 66 2.65 -1.44 -14.49
N LYS A 67 2.99 -2.72 -14.58
CA LYS A 67 2.80 -3.45 -15.84
C LYS A 67 1.30 -3.38 -16.13
N ALA A 68 0.94 -3.08 -17.37
CA ALA A 68 -0.44 -2.99 -17.82
C ALA A 68 -1.09 -4.38 -17.78
N ASP A 69 -1.37 -4.86 -16.58
CA ASP A 69 -2.22 -6.01 -16.34
C ASP A 69 -3.65 -5.47 -16.39
N LYS A 70 -4.37 -5.90 -17.43
CA LYS A 70 -5.79 -5.64 -17.62
C LYS A 70 -6.55 -6.32 -16.49
N ASP A 71 -6.82 -5.65 -15.39
CA ASP A 71 -7.92 -6.00 -14.50
C ASP A 71 -8.49 -4.74 -13.85
N GLU A 72 -9.50 -4.23 -14.53
CA GLU A 72 -10.63 -3.56 -13.92
C GLU A 72 -11.32 -4.54 -12.94
N GLN A 73 -11.40 -4.16 -11.67
CA GLN A 73 -12.42 -4.53 -10.66
C GLN A 73 -11.89 -3.97 -9.33
N ALA A 74 -12.38 -2.86 -8.76
CA ALA A 74 -13.77 -2.52 -8.43
C ALA A 74 -14.51 -3.70 -7.77
N THR A 75 -14.84 -3.49 -6.50
CA THR A 75 -15.86 -4.18 -5.69
C THR A 75 -15.48 -5.53 -5.06
N ASP A 76 -15.29 -5.51 -3.73
CA ASP A 76 -15.69 -6.64 -2.87
C ASP A 76 -16.57 -6.07 -1.74
N ALA A 77 -17.76 -5.64 -2.15
CA ALA A 77 -18.91 -5.46 -1.29
C ALA A 77 -19.90 -6.60 -1.59
N LYS A 78 -20.12 -7.45 -0.58
CA LYS A 78 -21.26 -8.37 -0.40
C LYS A 78 -21.45 -9.50 -1.42
N LYS A 79 -21.39 -10.73 -0.91
CA LYS A 79 -22.61 -11.55 -0.77
C LYS A 79 -22.57 -12.40 0.49
#